data_AF-A0A968KLM5-F1
#
_entry.id   AF-A0A968KLM5-F1
#
_cell.length_a   1.000
_cell.length_b   1.000
_cell.length_c   1.000
_cell.angle_alpha   90.00
_cell.angle_beta   90.00
_cell.angle_gamma   90.00
#
_symmetry.space_group_name_H-M   'P 1'
#
loop_
_entity.id
_entity.type
_entity.pdbx_description
1 polymer ?
#
loop_
_entity_poly.entity_id
_entity_poly.type
_entity_poly.pdbx_seq_one_letter_code
_entity_poly.pdbx_strand_id
1 'polypeptide(L)'
;QTDFMTSNMGGGKIYSGALPKNAHRHLFVTQELFDVRQSILRECIREAGVPEDLAERWIRIDEAFRTSIVKSDPGECEKRYFTDEIKIVSKPEGL
;
A
#
# COMPACT_ATOMS: atom_id res chain seq x y z
N GLN A 1 -2.73 -7.40 -6.00
CA GLN A 1 -2.32 -7.26 -4.58
C GLN A 1 -2.06 -8.62 -3.93
N THR A 2 -2.96 -9.60 -4.05
CA THR A 2 -2.82 -10.95 -3.45
C THR A 2 -1.51 -11.64 -3.80
N ASP A 3 -1.22 -11.84 -5.09
CA ASP A 3 0.02 -12.52 -5.53
C ASP A 3 1.29 -11.82 -5.04
N PHE A 4 1.27 -10.48 -4.96
CA PHE A 4 2.38 -9.69 -4.44
C PHE A 4 2.64 -10.02 -2.96
N MET A 5 1.60 -9.98 -2.12
CA MET A 5 1.76 -10.28 -0.70
C MET A 5 2.10 -11.75 -0.47
N THR A 6 1.45 -12.68 -1.18
CA THR A 6 1.79 -14.12 -1.11
C THR A 6 3.26 -14.36 -1.42
N SER A 7 3.80 -13.73 -2.46
CA SER A 7 5.22 -13.83 -2.81
C SER A 7 6.14 -13.29 -1.71
N ASN A 8 5.79 -12.15 -1.09
CA ASN A 8 6.57 -11.52 -0.01
C ASN A 8 6.46 -12.26 1.33
N MET A 9 5.41 -13.06 1.53
CA MET A 9 5.23 -13.92 2.70
C MET A 9 5.86 -15.32 2.54
N GLY A 10 6.60 -15.55 1.45
CA GLY A 10 7.32 -16.81 1.21
C GLY A 10 6.55 -17.86 0.40
N GLY A 11 5.40 -17.49 -0.18
CA GLY A 11 4.71 -18.30 -1.18
C GLY A 11 5.44 -18.31 -2.53
N GLY A 12 4.80 -18.96 -3.52
CA GLY A 12 5.34 -19.02 -4.88
C GLY A 12 5.54 -17.63 -5.50
N LYS A 13 6.65 -17.44 -6.22
CA LYS A 13 6.98 -16.18 -6.92
C LYS A 13 6.23 -16.06 -8.25
N ILE A 14 4.91 -15.98 -8.19
CA ILE A 14 4.03 -15.88 -9.37
C ILE A 14 3.65 -14.44 -9.71
N TYR A 15 3.94 -13.48 -8.82
CA TYR A 15 3.65 -12.08 -9.07
C TYR A 15 4.48 -11.53 -10.25
N SER A 16 3.79 -11.01 -11.26
CA SER A 16 4.39 -10.45 -12.48
C SER A 16 4.02 -8.97 -12.71
N GLY A 17 3.45 -8.32 -11.71
CA GLY A 17 3.06 -6.90 -11.78
C GLY A 17 4.20 -5.92 -11.43
N ALA A 18 3.87 -4.64 -11.41
CA ALA A 18 4.81 -3.57 -11.08
C ALA A 18 5.11 -3.48 -9.57
N LEU A 19 6.39 -3.29 -9.21
CA LEU A 19 6.79 -3.03 -7.82
C LEU A 19 6.09 -1.80 -7.22
N PRO A 20 5.92 -1.71 -5.88
CA PRO A 20 5.14 -0.66 -5.24
C PRO A 20 5.49 0.76 -5.68
N LYS A 21 6.78 1.10 -5.81
CA LYS A 21 7.22 2.41 -6.31
C LYS A 21 6.60 2.75 -7.67
N ASN A 22 6.65 1.81 -8.62
CA ASN A 22 6.12 2.03 -9.98
C ASN A 22 4.59 1.91 -10.04
N ALA A 23 3.98 1.04 -9.23
CA ALA A 23 2.54 0.88 -9.18
C ALA A 23 1.84 2.13 -8.61
N HIS A 24 2.46 2.80 -7.63
CA HIS A 24 1.86 3.92 -6.89
C HIS A 24 2.46 5.29 -7.23
N ARG A 25 3.37 5.42 -8.21
CA ARG A 25 4.01 6.71 -8.55
C ARG A 25 3.01 7.82 -8.96
N HIS A 26 1.87 7.45 -9.54
CA HIS A 26 0.81 8.38 -9.95
C HIS A 26 -0.19 8.75 -8.83
N LEU A 27 0.01 8.26 -7.61
CA LEU A 27 -0.88 8.51 -6.47
C LEU A 27 -0.14 9.33 -5.42
N PHE A 28 -0.71 10.46 -4.99
CA PHE A 28 -0.20 11.19 -3.84
C PHE A 28 -0.71 10.55 -2.54
N VAL A 29 -0.02 9.50 -2.11
CA VAL A 29 -0.31 8.81 -0.85
C VAL A 29 0.47 9.50 0.26
N THR A 30 -0.24 10.18 1.16
CA THR A 30 0.37 10.79 2.35
C THR A 30 0.62 9.75 3.43
N GLN A 31 1.40 10.15 4.44
CA GLN A 31 1.59 9.35 5.66
C GLN A 31 0.25 8.97 6.31
N GLU A 32 -0.66 9.94 6.47
CA GLU A 32 -2.00 9.74 7.05
C GLU A 32 -2.83 8.73 6.23
N LEU A 33 -2.84 8.84 4.89
CA LEU A 33 -3.58 7.90 4.04
C LEU A 33 -3.03 6.47 4.15
N PHE A 34 -1.70 6.31 4.23
CA PHE A 34 -1.11 4.99 4.42
C PHE A 34 -1.50 4.42 5.80
N ASP A 35 -1.50 5.24 6.85
CA ASP A 35 -1.86 4.84 8.21
C ASP A 35 -3.34 4.42 8.32
N VAL A 36 -4.25 5.15 7.67
CA VAL A 36 -5.67 4.76 7.54
C VAL A 36 -5.81 3.43 6.81
N ARG A 37 -5.10 3.24 5.70
CA ARG A 37 -5.15 1.97 4.97
C ARG A 37 -4.52 0.80 5.77
N GLN A 38 -3.51 1.08 6.59
CA GLN A 38 -2.92 0.13 7.54
C GLN A 38 -3.89 -0.26 8.65
N SER A 39 -4.67 0.67 9.22
CA SER A 39 -5.67 0.33 10.24
C SER A 39 -6.78 -0.57 9.68
N ILE A 40 -7.26 -0.27 8.46
CA ILE A 40 -8.22 -1.13 7.75
C ILE A 40 -7.61 -2.52 7.51
N LEU A 41 -6.36 -2.61 7.06
CA LEU A 41 -5.70 -3.91 6.87
C LEU A 41 -5.64 -4.72 8.17
N ARG A 42 -5.27 -4.10 9.29
CA ARG A 42 -5.21 -4.76 10.61
C ARG A 42 -6.58 -5.29 11.03
N GLU A 43 -7.63 -4.50 10.84
CA GLU A 43 -9.00 -4.91 11.12
C GLU A 43 -9.41 -6.12 10.27
N CYS A 44 -9.16 -6.07 8.96
CA CYS A 44 -9.46 -7.19 8.05
C CYS A 44 -8.69 -8.47 8.41
N ILE A 45 -7.41 -8.36 8.79
CA ILE A 45 -6.60 -9.53 9.20
C ILE A 45 -7.17 -10.17 10.47
N ARG A 46 -7.56 -9.34 11.44
CA ARG A 46 -8.20 -9.79 12.68
C ARG A 46 -9.55 -10.47 12.40
N GLU A 47 -10.39 -9.86 11.59
CA GLU A 47 -11.71 -10.41 11.20
C GLU A 47 -11.60 -11.71 10.42
N ALA A 48 -10.53 -11.89 9.65
CA ALA A 48 -10.23 -13.15 8.96
C ALA A 48 -9.74 -14.27 9.90
N GLY A 49 -9.57 -14.02 11.20
CA GLY A 49 -9.17 -15.02 12.18
C GLY A 49 -7.69 -15.40 12.11
N VAL A 50 -6.83 -14.54 11.56
CA VAL A 50 -5.39 -14.79 11.51
C VAL A 50 -4.81 -14.70 12.94
N PRO A 51 -4.00 -15.68 13.39
CA PRO A 51 -3.29 -15.61 14.66
C PRO A 51 -2.47 -14.33 14.81
N GLU A 52 -2.46 -13.73 16.00
CA GLU A 52 -1.86 -12.41 16.24
C GLU A 52 -0.38 -12.34 15.84
N ASP A 53 0.39 -13.38 16.13
CA ASP A 53 1.81 -13.45 15.77
C ASP A 53 2.04 -13.45 14.25
N LEU A 54 1.12 -14.06 13.49
CA LEU A 54 1.15 -14.04 12.02
C LEU A 54 0.64 -12.70 11.48
N ALA A 55 -0.36 -12.10 12.12
CA ALA A 55 -0.87 -10.78 11.78
C ALA A 55 0.22 -9.71 11.92
N GLU A 56 0.96 -9.70 13.03
CA GLU A 56 2.09 -8.79 13.26
C GLU A 56 3.18 -8.94 12.18
N ARG A 57 3.50 -10.19 11.80
CA ARG A 57 4.46 -10.46 10.73
C ARG A 57 3.98 -9.95 9.38
N TRP A 58 2.71 -10.16 9.05
CA TRP A 58 2.11 -9.62 7.83
C TRP A 58 2.25 -8.11 7.80
N ILE A 59 1.84 -7.44 8.87
CA ILE A 59 1.88 -5.98 8.95
C ILE A 59 3.31 -5.45 8.83
N ARG A 60 4.30 -6.12 9.44
CA ARG A 60 5.71 -5.75 9.30
C ARG A 60 6.20 -5.82 7.85
N ILE A 61 5.77 -6.83 7.09
CA ILE A 61 6.09 -6.96 5.66
C ILE A 61 5.46 -5.83 4.86
N ASP A 62 4.19 -5.51 5.13
CA ASP A 62 3.48 -4.42 4.46
C ASP A 62 4.11 -3.03 4.75
N GLU A 63 4.44 -2.78 6.02
CA GLU A 63 5.05 -1.54 6.50
C GLU A 63 6.41 -1.28 5.84
N ALA A 64 7.17 -2.33 5.50
CA ALA A 64 8.44 -2.21 4.79
C ALA A 64 8.32 -1.53 3.41
N PHE A 65 7.12 -1.51 2.82
CA PHE A 65 6.86 -0.83 1.54
C PHE A 65 6.44 0.63 1.68
N ARG A 66 6.26 1.16 2.90
CA ARG A 66 5.83 2.55 3.14
C ARG A 66 6.68 3.55 2.36
N THR A 67 8.00 3.43 2.44
CA THR A 67 8.96 4.35 1.80
C THR A 67 8.90 4.32 0.26
N SER A 68 8.32 3.28 -0.33
CA SER A 68 8.10 3.18 -1.77
C SER A 68 6.76 3.77 -2.22
N ILE A 69 5.85 4.05 -1.29
CA ILE A 69 4.46 4.43 -1.58
C ILE A 69 4.19 5.87 -1.15
N VAL A 70 4.57 6.22 0.09
CA VAL A 70 4.34 7.53 0.71
C VAL A 70 5.17 8.61 0.04
N LYS A 71 4.56 9.77 -0.17
CA LYS A 71 5.17 10.98 -0.74
C LYS A 71 4.94 12.16 0.18
N SER A 72 5.92 13.07 0.26
CA SER A 72 5.80 14.28 1.08
C SER A 72 5.22 15.45 0.30
N ASP A 73 5.48 15.50 -1.00
CA ASP A 73 5.00 16.54 -1.91
C ASP A 73 4.29 15.96 -3.15
N PRO A 74 3.20 16.56 -3.65
CA PRO A 74 2.53 16.11 -4.88
C PRO A 74 3.43 16.09 -6.12
N GLY A 75 4.46 16.93 -6.18
CA GLY A 75 5.46 16.97 -7.24
C GLY A 75 6.37 15.74 -7.31
N GLU A 76 6.38 14.89 -6.27
CA GLU A 76 7.03 13.57 -6.31
C GLU A 76 6.24 12.54 -7.12
N CYS A 77 5.02 12.89 -7.57
CA CYS A 77 4.20 11.99 -8.36
C CYS A 77 4.58 12.01 -9.84
N GLU A 78 4.55 10.83 -10.46
CA GLU A 78 4.76 10.64 -11.89
C GLU A 78 3.63 9.82 -12.49
N LYS A 79 3.26 10.11 -13.74
CA LYS A 79 2.31 9.26 -14.48
C LYS A 79 2.90 7.87 -14.72
N ARG A 80 2.08 6.80 -14.66
CA ARG A 80 2.58 5.46 -15.07
C ARG A 80 2.57 5.31 -16.58
N TYR A 81 1.54 5.84 -17.22
CA TYR A 81 1.34 5.88 -18.66
C TYR A 81 1.01 7.29 -19.11
N PHE A 82 1.18 7.62 -20.39
CA PHE A 82 0.92 8.98 -20.89
C PHE A 82 -0.54 9.43 -20.67
N THR A 83 -1.48 8.47 -20.64
CA THR A 83 -2.91 8.67 -20.38
C THR A 83 -3.28 8.77 -18.91
N ASP A 84 -2.37 8.46 -17.97
CA ASP A 84 -2.68 8.55 -16.55
C ASP A 84 -2.86 10.02 -16.12
N GLU A 85 -3.64 10.19 -15.07
CA GLU A 85 -3.70 11.41 -14.27
C GLU A 85 -3.00 11.18 -12.93
N ILE A 86 -2.42 12.23 -12.37
CA ILE A 86 -1.94 12.20 -10.99
C ILE A 86 -3.17 12.32 -10.08
N LYS A 87 -3.33 11.37 -9.16
CA LYS A 87 -4.46 11.34 -8.23
C LYS A 87 -4.03 11.92 -6.90
N ILE A 88 -4.65 13.04 -6.56
CA ILE A 88 -4.51 13.74 -5.29
C ILE A 88 -5.92 13.76 -4.68
N VAL A 89 -6.08 13.14 -3.52
CA VAL A 89 -7.36 13.09 -2.80
C VAL A 89 -7.22 13.94 -1.56
N SER A 90 -8.05 14.97 -1.45
CA SER A 90 -8.14 15.80 -0.25
C SER A 90 -8.84 15.05 0.87
N LYS A 91 -8.46 15.36 2.11
CA LYS A 91 -9.20 14.89 3.28
C LYS A 91 -10.66 15.35 3.18
N PRO A 92 -11.65 14.49 3.43
CA PRO A 92 -13.05 14.90 3.47
C PRO A 92 -13.27 15.95 4.55
N GLU A 93 -14.09 16.96 4.27
CA GLU A 93 -14.46 17.97 5.27
C GLU A 93 -15.36 17.34 6.35
N GLY A 94 -15.11 17.66 7.62
CA GLY A 94 -15.98 17.26 8.74
C GLY A 94 -15.65 15.94 9.44
N LEU A 95 -14.48 15.35 9.19
CA LEU A 95 -13.88 14.24 9.96
C LEU A 95 -12.68 14.71 10.80
#